data_AF-A0A844ICX0-F1
#
_entry.id   AF-A0A844ICX0-F1
#
_cell.length_a   1.000
_cell.length_b   1.000
_cell.length_c   1.000
_cell.angle_alpha   90.00
_cell.angle_beta   90.00
_cell.angle_gamma   90.00
#
_symmetry.space_group_name_H-M   'P 1'
#
loop_
_entity.id
_entity.type
_entity.pdbx_description
1 polymer ?
#
loop_
_entity_poly.entity_id
_entity_poly.type
_entity_poly.pdbx_seq_one_letter_code
_entity_poly.pdbx_strand_id
1 'polypeptide(L)'
;MGDSNLPNADLLKSVLEPLLEDFQDWFERYRQILENEKIQFMSEQEQFDLLKRVKNAQNELKTARMLFKATDQQVGLDMATVMPWHQLVTECWSVGMRLGQSKE
;
A
#
# COMPACT_ATOMS: atom_id res chain seq x y z
N MET A 1 28.00 -27.80 -14.79
CA MET A 1 26.79 -27.29 -15.45
C MET A 1 26.21 -26.26 -14.50
N GLY A 2 26.15 -24.99 -14.92
CA GLY A 2 25.95 -23.85 -14.04
C GLY A 2 24.50 -23.68 -13.59
N ASP A 3 24.32 -23.48 -12.29
CA ASP A 3 23.07 -23.14 -11.63
C ASP A 3 22.66 -21.69 -11.94
N SER A 4 22.05 -21.47 -13.11
CA SER A 4 21.70 -20.13 -13.62
C SER A 4 20.28 -19.65 -13.25
N ASN A 5 19.71 -20.03 -12.10
CA ASN A 5 18.33 -19.63 -11.73
C ASN A 5 18.16 -18.94 -10.37
N LEU A 6 19.24 -18.72 -9.60
CA LEU A 6 19.17 -18.08 -8.28
C LEU A 6 19.09 -16.54 -8.24
N PRO A 7 19.57 -15.74 -9.22
CA PRO A 7 19.60 -14.28 -9.08
C PRO A 7 18.22 -13.61 -8.94
N ASN A 8 17.18 -14.22 -9.52
CA ASN A 8 15.86 -13.57 -9.61
C ASN A 8 15.08 -13.63 -8.28
N ALA A 9 15.19 -14.71 -7.51
CA ALA A 9 14.40 -14.85 -6.28
C ALA A 9 14.91 -13.92 -5.18
N ASP A 10 16.23 -13.82 -5.01
CA ASP A 10 16.83 -12.93 -4.00
C ASP A 10 16.71 -11.45 -4.40
N LEU A 11 16.77 -11.14 -5.70
CA LEU A 11 16.43 -9.81 -6.20
C LEU A 11 14.96 -9.46 -5.88
N LEU A 12 14.02 -10.37 -6.13
CA LEU A 12 12.60 -10.14 -5.83
C LEU A 12 12.37 -9.89 -4.34
N LYS A 13 13.01 -10.66 -3.46
CA LYS A 13 12.95 -10.46 -2.01
C LYS A 13 13.48 -9.10 -1.59
N SER A 14 14.64 -8.71 -2.14
CA SER A 14 15.28 -7.43 -1.84
C SER A 14 14.43 -6.22 -2.26
N VAL A 15 13.55 -6.39 -3.24
CA VAL A 15 12.62 -5.35 -3.71
C VAL A 15 11.29 -5.39 -2.95
N LEU A 16 10.85 -6.58 -2.51
CA LEU A 16 9.56 -6.75 -1.87
C LEU A 16 9.50 -6.06 -0.50
N GLU A 17 10.54 -6.15 0.32
CA GLU A 17 10.52 -5.49 1.64
C GLU A 17 10.41 -3.95 1.53
N PRO A 18 11.25 -3.25 0.74
CA PRO A 18 11.09 -1.82 0.49
C PRO A 18 9.72 -1.47 -0.10
N LEU A 19 9.21 -2.26 -1.04
CA LEU A 19 7.90 -2.02 -1.64
C LEU A 19 6.76 -2.09 -0.60
N LEU A 20 6.82 -3.05 0.33
CA LEU A 20 5.85 -3.15 1.42
C LEU A 20 5.97 -2.00 2.42
N GLU A 21 7.16 -1.44 2.59
CA GLU A 21 7.38 -0.23 3.39
C GLU A 21 6.79 1.00 2.70
N ASP A 22 7.00 1.15 1.39
CA ASP A 22 6.40 2.22 0.60
C ASP A 22 4.86 2.20 0.73
N PHE A 23 4.23 1.03 0.58
CA PHE A 23 2.79 0.90 0.77
C PHE A 23 2.33 1.36 2.17
N GLN A 24 3.11 1.05 3.20
CA GLN A 24 2.78 1.40 4.58
C GLN A 24 2.79 2.92 4.77
N ASP A 25 3.84 3.58 4.27
CA ASP A 25 4.00 5.03 4.35
C ASP A 25 2.90 5.77 3.56
N TRP A 26 2.57 5.27 2.36
CA TRP A 26 1.46 5.81 1.57
C TRP A 26 0.13 5.70 2.30
N PHE A 27 -0.20 4.53 2.83
CA PHE A 27 -1.47 4.35 3.54
C PHE A 27 -1.54 5.17 4.83
N GLU A 28 -0.44 5.30 5.57
CA GLU A 28 -0.40 6.13 6.77
C GLU A 28 -0.67 7.60 6.43
N ARG A 29 0.00 8.12 5.39
CA ARG A 29 -0.21 9.48 4.92
C ARG A 29 -1.67 9.74 4.54
N TYR A 30 -2.27 8.86 3.72
CA TYR A 30 -3.64 9.07 3.28
C TYR A 30 -4.67 8.85 4.37
N ARG A 31 -4.43 7.92 5.30
CA ARG A 31 -5.25 7.80 6.49
C ARG A 31 -5.28 9.12 7.27
N GLN A 32 -4.12 9.74 7.51
CA GLN A 32 -4.06 11.01 8.24
C GLN A 32 -4.82 12.13 7.52
N ILE A 33 -4.72 12.21 6.19
CA ILE A 33 -5.48 13.20 5.40
C ILE A 33 -6.98 12.94 5.54
N LEU A 34 -7.42 11.69 5.33
CA LEU A 34 -8.83 11.30 5.37
C LEU A 34 -9.45 11.38 6.78
N GLU A 35 -8.65 11.29 7.84
CA GLU A 35 -9.11 11.46 9.22
C GLU A 35 -9.21 12.92 9.65
N ASN A 36 -8.29 13.76 9.18
CA ASN A 36 -8.11 15.12 9.74
C ASN A 36 -8.61 16.24 8.83
N GLU A 37 -8.80 16.00 7.53
CA GLU A 37 -9.27 17.01 6.58
C GLU A 37 -10.70 16.72 6.13
N LYS A 38 -11.54 17.76 5.97
CA LYS A 38 -12.82 17.64 5.26
C LYS A 38 -12.60 17.85 3.76
N ILE A 39 -12.77 16.79 2.97
CA ILE A 39 -12.53 16.82 1.53
C ILE A 39 -13.80 17.31 0.82
N GLN A 40 -13.81 18.57 0.36
CA GLN A 40 -15.02 19.24 -0.15
C GLN A 40 -15.59 18.63 -1.44
N PHE A 41 -14.75 18.01 -2.27
CA PHE A 41 -15.15 17.44 -3.56
C PHE A 41 -15.66 16.00 -3.46
N MET A 42 -15.72 15.42 -2.26
CA MET A 42 -16.30 14.10 -2.01
C MET A 42 -17.31 14.17 -0.87
N SER A 43 -18.29 13.29 -0.88
CA SER A 43 -19.25 13.17 0.22
C SER A 43 -18.60 12.56 1.46
N GLU A 44 -19.21 12.79 2.63
CA GLU A 44 -18.74 12.21 3.90
C GLU A 44 -18.76 10.68 3.88
N GLN A 45 -19.74 10.08 3.18
CA GLN A 45 -19.82 8.63 3.02
C GLN A 45 -18.68 8.10 2.14
N GLU A 46 -18.38 8.75 1.01
CA GLU A 46 -17.25 8.36 0.16
C GLU A 46 -15.92 8.48 0.91
N GLN A 47 -15.75 9.56 1.70
CA GLN A 47 -14.55 9.76 2.52
C GLN A 47 -14.42 8.67 3.58
N PHE A 48 -15.52 8.33 4.26
CA PHE A 48 -15.57 7.27 5.25
C PHE A 48 -15.24 5.90 4.64
N ASP A 49 -15.80 5.57 3.49
CA ASP A 49 -15.57 4.29 2.82
C ASP A 49 -14.14 4.16 2.30
N LEU A 50 -13.55 5.24 1.78
CA LEU A 50 -12.14 5.28 1.41
C LEU A 50 -11.24 5.10 2.64
N LEU A 51 -11.52 5.82 3.74
CA LEU A 51 -10.78 5.68 4.99
C LEU A 51 -10.84 4.24 5.55
N LYS A 52 -12.02 3.61 5.51
CA LYS A 52 -12.20 2.23 5.96
C LYS A 52 -11.35 1.27 5.13
N ARG A 53 -11.32 1.42 3.80
CA ARG A 53 -10.48 0.60 2.91
C ARG A 53 -8.99 0.80 3.19
N VAL A 54 -8.55 2.04 3.40
CA VAL A 54 -7.15 2.33 3.77
C VAL A 54 -6.77 1.65 5.08
N LYS A 55 -7.60 1.74 6.12
CA LYS A 55 -7.36 1.06 7.40
C LYS A 55 -7.29 -0.47 7.27
N ASN A 56 -8.17 -1.05 6.47
CA ASN A 56 -8.14 -2.50 6.22
C ASN A 56 -6.85 -2.91 5.51
N ALA A 57 -6.46 -2.18 4.46
CA ALA A 57 -5.22 -2.44 3.73
C ALA A 57 -3.97 -2.29 4.63
N GLN A 58 -3.95 -1.31 5.56
CA GLN A 58 -2.86 -1.20 6.55
C GLN A 58 -2.75 -2.44 7.44
N ASN A 59 -3.88 -3.01 7.88
CA ASN A 59 -3.87 -4.22 8.72
C ASN A 59 -3.43 -5.46 7.93
N GLU A 60 -3.89 -5.61 6.69
CA GLU A 60 -3.45 -6.67 5.78
C GLU A 60 -1.96 -6.58 5.50
N LEU A 61 -1.47 -5.39 5.15
CA LEU A 61 -0.06 -5.13 4.88
C LEU A 61 0.82 -5.41 6.09
N LYS A 62 0.40 -4.97 7.28
CA LYS A 62 1.11 -5.28 8.53
C LYS A 62 1.21 -6.78 8.75
N THR A 63 0.13 -7.51 8.51
CA THR A 63 0.10 -8.98 8.63
C THR A 63 1.02 -9.65 7.62
N ALA A 64 0.97 -9.21 6.35
CA ALA A 64 1.84 -9.70 5.28
C ALA A 64 3.32 -9.45 5.58
N ARG A 65 3.68 -8.25 6.06
CA ARG A 65 5.05 -7.91 6.47
C ARG A 65 5.51 -8.76 7.65
N MET A 66 4.66 -8.99 8.65
CA MET A 66 4.98 -9.87 9.78
C MET A 66 5.26 -11.30 9.32
N LEU A 67 4.41 -11.85 8.45
CA LEU A 67 4.60 -13.19 7.90
C LEU A 67 5.85 -13.30 7.03
N PHE A 68 6.10 -12.29 6.19
CA PHE A 68 7.29 -12.21 5.35
C PHE A 68 8.58 -12.24 6.20
N LYS A 69 8.62 -11.46 7.29
CA LYS A 69 9.76 -11.45 8.22
C LYS A 69 9.88 -12.73 9.03
N ALA A 70 8.76 -13.29 9.50
CA ALA A 70 8.74 -14.52 10.29
C ALA A 70 9.17 -15.77 9.49
N THR A 71 9.12 -15.70 8.17
CA THR A 71 9.52 -16.79 7.26
C THR A 71 10.89 -16.57 6.63
N ASP A 72 11.74 -15.73 7.22
CA ASP A 72 13.06 -15.38 6.67
C ASP A 72 13.01 -14.95 5.20
N GLN A 73 11.93 -14.25 4.82
CA GLN A 73 11.70 -13.78 3.45
C GLN A 73 11.57 -14.91 2.41
N GLN A 74 11.27 -16.13 2.86
CA GLN A 74 11.16 -17.31 1.99
C GLN A 74 9.78 -17.42 1.32
N VAL A 75 8.75 -16.76 1.87
CA VAL A 75 7.41 -16.74 1.28
C VAL A 75 7.24 -15.51 0.40
N GLY A 76 7.02 -15.72 -0.90
CA GLY A 76 6.60 -14.66 -1.81
C GLY A 76 5.15 -14.25 -1.57
N LEU A 77 4.82 -12.98 -1.81
CA LEU A 77 3.44 -12.51 -1.83
C LEU A 77 2.83 -12.73 -3.20
N ASP A 78 1.61 -13.27 -3.24
CA ASP A 78 0.85 -13.38 -4.48
C ASP A 78 0.49 -11.97 -4.99
N MET A 79 0.61 -11.76 -6.30
CA MET A 79 0.15 -10.55 -6.98
C MET A 79 -1.33 -10.28 -6.72
N ALA A 80 -2.15 -11.30 -6.51
CA ALA A 80 -3.55 -11.16 -6.10
C ALA A 80 -3.71 -10.43 -4.74
N THR A 81 -2.70 -10.45 -3.89
CA THR A 81 -2.67 -9.72 -2.60
C THR A 81 -2.17 -8.29 -2.78
N VAL A 82 -1.18 -8.06 -3.65
CA VAL A 82 -0.53 -6.75 -3.83
C VAL A 82 -1.34 -5.81 -4.73
N MET A 83 -2.02 -6.34 -5.75
CA MET A 83 -2.78 -5.54 -6.72
C MET A 83 -3.88 -4.65 -6.10
N PRO A 84 -4.69 -5.14 -5.14
CA PRO A 84 -5.66 -4.29 -4.44
C PRO A 84 -5.01 -3.10 -3.72
N TRP A 85 -3.83 -3.29 -3.11
CA TRP A 85 -3.11 -2.22 -2.44
C TRP A 85 -2.62 -1.16 -3.42
N HIS A 86 -2.07 -1.58 -4.57
CA HIS A 86 -1.67 -0.67 -5.64
C HIS A 86 -2.84 0.16 -6.17
N GLN A 87 -3.99 -0.46 -6.41
CA GLN A 87 -5.20 0.23 -6.84
C GLN A 87 -5.65 1.27 -5.81
N LEU A 88 -5.61 0.92 -4.53
CA LEU A 88 -5.99 1.81 -3.45
C LEU A 88 -5.02 3.00 -3.30
N VAL A 89 -3.71 2.79 -3.42
CA VAL A 89 -2.72 3.88 -3.45
C VAL A 89 -2.99 4.81 -4.62
N THR A 90 -3.26 4.27 -5.81
CA THR A 90 -3.56 5.05 -7.01
C THR A 90 -4.82 5.92 -6.81
N GLU A 91 -5.87 5.35 -6.22
CA GLU A 91 -7.10 6.07 -5.90
C GLU A 91 -6.83 7.20 -4.90
N CYS A 92 -6.12 6.91 -3.81
CA CYS A 92 -5.76 7.90 -2.80
C CYS A 92 -4.90 9.03 -3.38
N TRP A 93 -3.98 8.71 -4.29
CA TRP A 93 -3.17 9.69 -4.99
C TRP A 93 -4.00 10.63 -5.86
N SER A 94 -5.01 10.12 -6.55
CA SER A 94 -5.94 10.95 -7.31
C SER A 94 -6.70 11.95 -6.41
N VAL A 95 -7.04 11.54 -5.18
CA VAL A 95 -7.65 12.41 -4.17
C VAL A 95 -6.64 13.47 -3.70
N GLY A 96 -5.41 13.06 -3.39
CA GLY A 96 -4.33 13.96 -2.98
C GLY A 96 -3.99 15.02 -4.04
N MET A 97 -3.96 14.65 -5.32
CA MET A 97 -3.76 15.59 -6.42
C MET A 97 -4.86 16.65 -6.49
N ARG A 98 -6.13 16.23 -6.41
CA ARG A 98 -7.27 17.16 -6.43
C ARG A 98 -7.31 18.07 -5.21
N LEU A 99 -6.91 17.55 -4.04
CA LEU A 99 -6.74 18.35 -2.82
C LEU A 99 -5.69 19.43 -3.00
N GLY A 100 -4.55 19.10 -3.62
CA GLY A 100 -3.50 20.08 -3.95
C GLY A 100 -4.02 21.21 -4.84
N GLN A 101 -4.73 20.85 -5.92
CA GLN A 101 -5.33 21.82 -6.86
C GLN A 101 -6.44 22.68 -6.24
N SER A 102 -7.12 22.18 -5.20
CA SER A 102 -8.21 22.92 -4.53
C SER A 102 -7.69 23.92 -3.48
N LYS A 103 -6.40 23.86 -3.12
CA LYS A 103 -5.75 24.75 -2.15
C LYS A 103 -5.03 25.94 -2.83
N GLU A 104 -4.99 25.98 -4.16
CA GLU A 104 -4.53 27.11 -5.00
C GLU A 104 -5.68 28.06 -5.35
#